data_AF-A0A1F9N466-F1
#
_entry.id   AF-A0A1F9N466-F1
#
_cell.length_a   1.000
_cell.length_b   1.000
_cell.length_c   1.000
_cell.angle_alpha   90.00
_cell.angle_beta   90.00
_cell.angle_gamma   90.00
#
_symmetry.space_group_name_H-M   'P 1'
#
loop_
_entity.id
_entity.type
_entity.pdbx_description
1 polymer ?
#
loop_
_entity_poly.entity_id
_entity_poly.type
_entity_poly.pdbx_seq_one_letter_code
_entity_poly.pdbx_strand_id
1 'polypeptide(L)'
;MYGNRAYEDALLELKNTAEACGFVSLAAGAFIGEHSFSGKEYIIQVTDDCDGCGVCIPVCPENAVDEANRYASRSDRCIYCCACIKTCPAGARIMKEGFLKGIAKMLSENCSARKEPETFFASR
;
A
#
# COMPACT_ATOMS: atom_id res chain seq x y z
N MET A 1 9.32 3.73 2.18
CA MET A 1 7.88 3.46 2.32
C MET A 1 7.65 1.99 2.02
N TYR A 2 7.11 1.23 2.98
CA TYR A 2 6.91 -0.22 2.81
C TYR A 2 5.55 -0.49 2.16
N GLY A 3 5.50 -1.45 1.24
CA GLY A 3 4.25 -1.88 0.60
C GLY A 3 3.35 -2.57 1.64
N ASN A 4 2.09 -2.16 1.67
CA ASN A 4 1.08 -2.45 2.70
C ASN A 4 0.63 -3.93 2.81
N ARG A 5 1.51 -4.91 2.53
CA ARG A 5 1.14 -6.33 2.47
C ARG A 5 1.53 -7.15 3.71
N ALA A 6 2.51 -6.70 4.51
CA ALA A 6 2.98 -7.44 5.69
C ALA A 6 3.79 -6.55 6.66
N TYR A 7 3.26 -5.39 7.05
CA TYR A 7 4.03 -4.48 7.91
C TYR A 7 4.28 -5.08 9.31
N GLU A 8 3.39 -5.94 9.81
CA GLU A 8 3.56 -6.63 11.11
C GLU A 8 4.77 -7.57 11.08
N ASP A 9 4.86 -8.44 10.08
CA ASP A 9 6.01 -9.33 9.88
C ASP A 9 7.31 -8.52 9.67
N ALA A 10 7.25 -7.45 8.87
CA ALA A 10 8.40 -6.60 8.63
C ALA A 10 8.92 -5.93 9.91
N LEU A 11 8.03 -5.48 10.82
CA LEU A 11 8.43 -4.91 12.10
C LEU A 11 9.05 -5.96 13.03
N LEU A 12 8.51 -7.17 13.05
CA LEU A 12 9.06 -8.27 13.84
C LEU A 12 10.45 -8.68 13.32
N GLU A 13 10.61 -8.80 12.00
CA GLU A 13 11.90 -9.06 11.36
C GLU A 13 12.91 -7.98 11.70
N LEU A 14 12.53 -6.70 11.58
CA LEU A 14 13.41 -5.58 11.92
C LEU A 14 13.87 -5.64 13.39
N LYS A 15 12.95 -5.93 14.32
CA LYS A 15 13.28 -6.09 15.74
C LYS A 15 14.30 -7.21 15.93
N ASN A 16 14.04 -8.39 15.38
CA ASN A 16 14.90 -9.57 15.53
C ASN A 16 16.29 -9.31 14.94
N THR A 17 16.37 -8.69 13.76
CA THR A 17 17.63 -8.30 13.13
C THR A 17 18.39 -7.29 13.99
N ALA A 18 17.72 -6.27 14.54
CA ALA A 18 18.36 -5.28 15.41
C ALA A 18 18.91 -5.92 16.70
N GLU A 19 18.13 -6.77 17.37
CA GLU A 19 18.56 -7.48 18.59
C GLU A 19 19.74 -8.44 18.32
N ALA A 20 19.74 -9.13 17.17
CA ALA A 20 20.85 -9.96 16.74
C ALA A 20 22.15 -9.16 16.53
N CYS A 21 22.05 -7.86 16.25
CA CYS A 21 23.19 -6.95 16.13
C CYS A 21 23.54 -6.24 17.45
N GLY A 22 22.94 -6.65 18.58
CA GLY A 22 23.25 -6.14 19.92
C GLY A 22 22.51 -4.86 20.31
N PHE A 23 21.51 -4.44 19.52
CA PHE A 23 20.63 -3.33 19.90
C PHE A 23 19.57 -3.79 20.90
N VAL A 24 19.10 -2.85 21.73
CA VAL A 24 17.94 -3.07 22.61
C VAL A 24 16.74 -2.37 21.97
N SER A 25 15.80 -3.16 21.44
CA SER A 25 14.57 -2.65 20.82
C SER A 25 13.55 -2.27 21.89
N LEU A 26 13.26 -0.97 22.06
CA LEU A 26 12.29 -0.48 23.06
C LEU A 26 10.87 -0.38 22.51
N ALA A 27 10.72 0.06 21.26
CA ALA A 27 9.44 0.22 20.57
C ALA A 27 9.66 0.16 19.05
N ALA A 28 8.59 -0.16 18.32
CA ALA A 28 8.56 -0.14 16.85
C ALA A 28 7.22 0.44 16.38
N GLY A 29 7.19 1.05 15.20
CA GLY A 29 5.99 1.69 14.67
C GLY A 29 5.91 1.61 13.15
N ALA A 30 4.71 1.38 12.63
CA ALA A 30 4.39 1.51 11.22
C ALA A 30 3.54 2.77 11.02
N PHE A 31 3.90 3.56 10.03
CA PHE A 31 3.22 4.82 9.70
C PHE A 31 2.76 4.79 8.26
N ILE A 32 1.58 5.34 8.04
CA ILE A 32 1.07 5.58 6.69
C ILE A 32 1.87 6.75 6.11
N GLY A 33 2.38 6.54 4.90
CA GLY A 33 3.10 7.57 4.14
C GLY A 33 2.50 7.72 2.76
N GLU A 34 2.91 8.77 2.07
CA GLU A 34 2.57 9.00 0.67
C GLU A 34 3.70 8.43 -0.22
N HIS A 35 3.33 7.78 -1.33
CA HIS A 35 4.31 7.24 -2.28
C HIS A 35 5.04 8.38 -2.98
N SER A 36 6.35 8.27 -3.22
CA SER A 36 7.09 9.27 -4.02
C SER A 36 6.57 9.45 -5.45
N PHE A 37 5.67 8.56 -5.91
CA PHE A 37 4.99 8.61 -7.21
C PHE A 37 3.56 9.16 -7.11
N SER A 38 3.17 9.75 -5.98
CA SER A 38 1.83 10.27 -5.76
C SER A 38 1.58 11.58 -6.51
N GLY A 39 1.46 11.50 -7.83
CA GLY A 39 0.97 12.62 -8.63
C GLY A 39 -0.50 12.93 -8.32
N LYS A 40 -0.99 14.07 -8.82
CA LYS A 40 -2.43 14.45 -8.80
C LYS A 40 -3.31 13.56 -9.70
N GLU A 41 -2.77 12.48 -10.23
CA GLU A 41 -3.43 11.64 -11.22
C GLU A 41 -4.24 10.55 -10.53
N TYR A 42 -5.55 10.55 -10.75
CA TYR A 42 -6.44 9.57 -10.14
C TYR A 42 -6.25 8.16 -10.75
N ILE A 43 -5.67 7.21 -10.01
CA ILE A 43 -5.26 5.88 -10.55
C ILE A 43 -6.21 4.73 -10.28
N ILE A 44 -7.21 4.92 -9.43
CA ILE A 44 -8.22 3.90 -9.13
C ILE A 44 -9.42 4.17 -10.04
N GLN A 45 -10.14 3.15 -10.49
CA GLN A 45 -11.39 3.28 -11.22
C GLN A 45 -12.43 2.38 -10.56
N VAL A 46 -13.68 2.85 -10.55
CA VAL A 46 -14.84 2.05 -10.14
C VAL A 46 -15.56 1.62 -11.43
N THR A 47 -15.66 0.32 -11.65
CA THR A 47 -16.40 -0.28 -12.77
C THR A 47 -17.90 -0.32 -12.47
N ASP A 48 -18.70 -0.68 -13.48
CA ASP A 48 -20.14 -0.85 -13.32
C ASP A 48 -20.52 -2.15 -12.57
N ASP A 49 -19.55 -2.97 -12.20
CA ASP A 49 -19.74 -4.13 -11.30
C ASP A 49 -19.94 -3.70 -9.84
N CYS A 50 -19.84 -2.40 -9.53
CA CYS A 50 -20.03 -1.88 -8.20
C CYS A 50 -21.51 -1.94 -7.80
N ASP A 51 -21.79 -2.73 -6.76
CA ASP A 51 -23.11 -2.92 -6.16
C ASP A 51 -23.45 -1.91 -5.04
N GLY A 52 -22.51 -1.01 -4.71
CA GLY A 52 -22.67 -0.04 -3.64
C GLY A 52 -22.55 -0.59 -2.22
N CYS A 53 -21.85 -1.71 -2.02
CA CYS A 53 -21.69 -2.32 -0.68
C CYS A 53 -20.94 -1.46 0.37
N GLY A 54 -20.22 -0.41 -0.05
CA GLY A 54 -19.56 0.53 0.87
C GLY A 54 -18.33 0.03 1.64
N VAL A 55 -17.93 -1.25 1.51
CA VAL A 55 -16.78 -1.86 2.25
C VAL A 55 -15.46 -1.10 2.04
N CYS A 56 -15.32 -0.40 0.92
CA CYS A 56 -14.16 0.41 0.60
C CYS A 56 -14.01 1.71 1.44
N ILE A 57 -15.08 2.22 2.05
CA ILE A 57 -15.07 3.45 2.85
C ILE A 57 -14.25 3.29 4.13
N PRO A 58 -14.57 2.35 5.05
CA PRO A 58 -13.90 2.27 6.35
C PRO A 58 -12.43 1.84 6.25
N VAL A 59 -12.02 1.19 5.16
CA VAL A 59 -10.62 0.78 4.96
C VAL A 59 -9.74 1.90 4.41
N CYS A 60 -10.30 3.05 4.03
CA CYS A 60 -9.55 4.17 3.48
C CYS A 60 -9.03 5.07 4.59
N PRO A 61 -7.70 5.09 4.88
CA PRO A 61 -7.16 5.87 5.99
C PRO A 61 -7.32 7.39 5.80
N GLU A 62 -7.40 7.85 4.56
CA GLU A 62 -7.49 9.27 4.19
C GLU A 62 -8.92 9.73 3.89
N ASN A 63 -9.91 8.85 4.08
CA ASN A 63 -11.32 9.12 3.72
C ASN A 63 -11.45 9.65 2.27
N ALA A 64 -10.73 9.02 1.35
CA ALA A 64 -10.65 9.43 -0.05
C ALA A 64 -11.78 8.84 -0.91
N VAL A 65 -12.67 8.03 -0.37
CA VAL A 65 -13.79 7.40 -1.12
C VAL A 65 -15.03 8.29 -1.02
N ASP A 66 -15.53 8.74 -2.16
CA ASP A 66 -16.72 9.59 -2.28
C ASP A 66 -17.97 8.74 -2.55
N GLU A 67 -18.73 8.45 -1.49
CA GLU A 67 -19.98 7.68 -1.57
C GLU A 67 -21.02 8.33 -2.49
N ALA A 68 -21.14 9.66 -2.46
CA ALA A 68 -22.12 10.39 -3.26
C ALA A 68 -21.80 10.34 -4.77
N ASN A 69 -20.53 10.11 -5.12
CA ASN A 69 -20.07 10.06 -6.50
C ASN A 69 -19.67 8.63 -6.94
N ARG A 70 -20.59 7.67 -6.79
CA ARG A 70 -20.39 6.25 -7.14
C ARG A 70 -19.09 5.66 -6.55
N TYR A 71 -18.78 5.98 -5.30
CA TYR A 71 -17.55 5.52 -4.62
C TYR A 71 -16.24 5.92 -5.30
N ALA A 72 -16.25 6.95 -6.16
CA ALA A 72 -15.05 7.46 -6.82
C ALA A 72 -14.00 7.88 -5.77
N SER A 73 -12.72 7.67 -6.08
CA SER A 73 -11.65 8.11 -5.19
C SER A 73 -11.18 9.52 -5.53
N ARG A 74 -10.93 10.30 -4.48
CA ARG A 74 -10.46 11.67 -4.54
C ARG A 74 -8.96 11.72 -4.74
N SER A 75 -8.49 12.34 -5.83
CA SER A 75 -7.06 12.44 -6.14
C SER A 75 -6.28 13.34 -5.18
N ASP A 76 -6.96 14.27 -4.51
CA ASP A 76 -6.34 15.15 -3.51
C ASP A 76 -6.14 14.50 -2.15
N ARG A 77 -6.65 13.28 -1.94
CA ARG A 77 -6.55 12.54 -0.67
C ARG A 77 -6.03 11.12 -0.81
N CYS A 78 -6.15 10.51 -2.00
CA CYS A 78 -5.75 9.12 -2.17
C CYS A 78 -4.22 8.98 -2.15
N ILE A 79 -3.69 8.33 -1.13
CA ILE A 79 -2.26 8.00 -0.98
C ILE A 79 -1.82 6.72 -1.73
N TYR A 80 -2.68 6.19 -2.59
CA TYR A 80 -2.40 4.99 -3.40
C TYR A 80 -2.06 3.70 -2.62
N CYS A 81 -2.57 3.56 -1.39
CA CYS A 81 -2.37 2.35 -0.57
C CYS A 81 -3.09 1.09 -1.09
N CYS A 82 -4.04 1.25 -2.03
CA CYS A 82 -4.82 0.19 -2.66
C CYS A 82 -5.65 -0.71 -1.71
N ALA A 83 -5.88 -0.29 -0.46
CA ALA A 83 -6.70 -1.03 0.50
C ALA A 83 -8.14 -1.25 -0.02
N CYS A 84 -8.72 -0.23 -0.65
CA CYS A 84 -10.07 -0.30 -1.22
C CYS A 84 -10.18 -1.27 -2.40
N ILE A 85 -9.12 -1.43 -3.21
CA ILE A 85 -9.06 -2.44 -4.29
C ILE A 85 -9.05 -3.84 -3.67
N LYS A 86 -8.14 -4.07 -2.70
CA LYS A 86 -7.97 -5.38 -2.05
C LYS A 86 -9.23 -5.88 -1.34
N THR A 87 -9.99 -4.98 -0.71
CA THR A 87 -11.17 -5.37 0.08
C THR A 87 -12.45 -5.49 -0.72
N CYS A 88 -12.48 -5.01 -1.98
CA CYS A 88 -13.73 -4.92 -2.75
C CYS A 88 -14.21 -6.33 -3.14
N PRO A 89 -15.36 -6.81 -2.61
CA PRO A 89 -15.82 -8.17 -2.87
C PRO A 89 -16.26 -8.37 -4.32
N ALA A 90 -16.83 -7.33 -4.94
CA ALA A 90 -17.25 -7.34 -6.34
C ALA A 90 -16.07 -7.21 -7.34
N GLY A 91 -14.85 -6.94 -6.86
CA GLY A 91 -13.71 -6.62 -7.74
C GLY A 91 -13.88 -5.33 -8.55
N ALA A 92 -14.89 -4.50 -8.23
CA ALA A 92 -15.26 -3.33 -9.01
C ALA A 92 -14.27 -2.15 -8.90
N ARG A 93 -13.40 -2.15 -7.88
CA ARG A 93 -12.35 -1.14 -7.75
C ARG A 93 -11.06 -1.68 -8.36
N ILE A 94 -10.62 -1.09 -9.47
CA ILE A 94 -9.45 -1.53 -10.23
C ILE A 94 -8.42 -0.42 -10.37
N MET A 95 -7.16 -0.78 -10.58
CA MET A 95 -6.14 0.17 -11.02
C MET A 95 -6.36 0.47 -12.50
N LYS A 96 -6.44 1.76 -12.85
CA LYS A 96 -6.57 2.23 -14.23
C LYS A 96 -5.40 1.73 -15.06
N GLU A 97 -5.67 1.51 -16.34
CA GLU A 97 -4.61 1.36 -17.32
C GLU A 97 -3.73 2.60 -17.34
N GLY A 98 -2.43 2.41 -17.47
CA GLY A 98 -1.46 3.49 -17.48
C GLY A 98 -0.11 3.09 -16.89
N PHE A 99 0.74 4.09 -16.72
CA PHE A 99 2.12 3.93 -16.28
C PHE A 99 2.25 3.15 -14.96
N LEU A 100 1.45 3.50 -13.96
CA LEU A 100 1.50 2.86 -12.64
C LEU A 100 1.10 1.38 -12.68
N LYS A 101 0.12 1.01 -13.51
CA LYS A 101 -0.24 -0.40 -13.72
C LYS A 101 0.88 -1.16 -14.44
N GLY A 102 1.56 -0.51 -15.38
CA GLY A 102 2.77 -1.03 -16.01
C GLY A 102 3.91 -1.30 -15.02
N ILE A 103 4.20 -0.36 -14.12
CA ILE A 103 5.19 -0.56 -13.05
C ILE A 103 4.76 -1.69 -12.12
N ALA A 104 3.51 -1.71 -11.68
CA ALA A 104 3.01 -2.76 -10.78
C ALA A 104 3.17 -4.15 -11.40
N LYS A 105 2.86 -4.28 -12.69
CA LYS A 105 3.08 -5.52 -13.45
C LYS A 105 4.57 -5.88 -13.52
N MET A 106 5.42 -4.93 -13.92
CA MET A 106 6.87 -5.14 -13.99
C MET A 106 7.47 -5.60 -12.65
N LEU A 107 7.10 -4.96 -11.54
CA LEU A 107 7.55 -5.35 -10.20
C LEU A 107 7.02 -6.72 -9.81
N SER A 108 5.76 -7.03 -10.12
CA SER A 108 5.20 -8.36 -9.83
C SER A 108 5.89 -9.48 -10.62
N GLU A 109 6.26 -9.22 -11.87
CA GLU A 109 6.91 -10.21 -12.73
C GLU A 109 8.38 -10.39 -12.38
N ASN A 110 9.10 -9.31 -12.02
CA ASN A 110 10.56 -9.34 -11.84
C ASN A 110 11.02 -9.30 -10.38
N CYS A 111 10.15 -8.92 -9.44
CA CYS A 111 10.51 -8.65 -8.03
C CYS A 111 9.54 -9.30 -7.02
N SER A 112 8.81 -10.34 -7.42
CA SER A 112 7.87 -11.05 -6.52
C SER A 112 8.54 -12.03 -5.55
N ALA A 113 9.76 -12.49 -5.85
CA ALA A 113 10.52 -13.33 -4.93
C ALA A 113 10.97 -12.54 -3.70
N ARG A 114 10.75 -13.09 -2.50
CA ARG A 114 11.24 -12.52 -1.23
C ARG A 114 12.77 -12.44 -1.25
N LYS A 115 13.31 -11.32 -0.77
CA LYS A 115 14.74 -11.11 -0.50
C LYS A 115 14.94 -11.00 1.00
N GLU A 116 16.01 -11.62 1.52
CA GLU A 116 16.37 -11.46 2.93
C GLU A 116 16.94 -10.06 3.19
N PRO A 117 16.75 -9.50 4.40
CA PRO A 117 17.33 -8.22 4.78
C PRO A 117 18.87 -8.30 4.85
N GLU A 118 19.53 -7.25 4.33
CA GLU A 118 20.98 -7.07 4.43
C GLU A 118 21.28 -5.94 5.41
N THR A 119 22.22 -6.18 6.35
CA THR A 119 22.63 -5.19 7.35
C THR A 119 23.94 -4.51 6.95
N PHE A 120 23.95 -3.18 6.93
CA PHE A 120 25.14 -2.38 6.66
C PHE A 120 25.51 -1.57 7.91
N PHE A 121 26.65 -1.89 8.51
CA PHE A 121 27.20 -1.13 9.63
C PHE A 121 28.32 -0.23 9.14
N ALA A 122 28.40 0.99 9.68
CA ALA A 122 29.56 1.84 9.45
C ALA A 122 30.79 1.12 10.03
N SER A 123 31.75 0.76 9.17
CA SER A 123 33.06 0.33 9.60
C SER A 123 33.72 1.50 10.33
N ARG A 124 34.14 1.27 11.58
CA ARG A 124 34.98 2.22 12.31
C ARG A 124 36.36 2.32 11.68
#